data_AF-A0A7K1B0P3-F1
#
_entry.id   AF-A0A7K1B0P3-F1
#
_cell.length_a   1.000
_cell.length_b   1.000
_cell.length_c   1.000
_cell.angle_alpha   90.00
_cell.angle_beta   90.00
_cell.angle_gamma   90.00
#
_symmetry.space_group_name_H-M   'P 1'
#
loop_
_entity.id
_entity.type
_entity.pdbx_description
1 polymer ?
#
loop_
_entity_poly.entity_id
_entity_poly.type
_entity_poly.pdbx_seq_one_letter_code
_entity_poly.pdbx_strand_id
1 'polypeptide(L)'
;MAKTADDLREEVLALPTQERARIASELLASLDSEIVDESEIDELWSAETQRRAAMLDAGDARTITWGEIEQRFADRRAQRDA
;
A
#
# COMPACT_ATOMS: atom_id res chain seq x y z
N MET A 1 -17.31 -17.53 -27.20
CA MET A 1 -17.64 -17.17 -25.81
C MET A 1 -16.53 -16.25 -25.31
N ALA A 2 -16.86 -15.08 -24.75
CA ALA A 2 -15.85 -14.28 -24.05
C ALA A 2 -15.53 -14.98 -22.72
N LYS A 3 -14.25 -15.10 -22.35
CA LYS A 3 -13.86 -15.63 -21.04
C LYS A 3 -14.36 -14.70 -19.94
N THR A 4 -14.89 -15.27 -18.87
CA THR A 4 -15.27 -14.50 -17.67
C THR A 4 -14.03 -14.20 -16.81
N ALA A 5 -14.17 -13.27 -15.87
CA ALA A 5 -13.10 -12.99 -14.90
C ALA A 5 -12.75 -14.24 -14.05
N ASP A 6 -13.73 -15.09 -13.75
CA ASP A 6 -13.52 -16.35 -13.03
C ASP A 6 -12.72 -17.35 -13.88
N ASP A 7 -13.04 -17.48 -15.16
CA ASP A 7 -12.28 -18.35 -16.08
C ASP A 7 -10.80 -17.92 -16.18
N LEU A 8 -10.56 -16.60 -16.28
CA LEU A 8 -9.20 -16.04 -16.30
C LEU A 8 -8.47 -16.22 -14.97
N ARG A 9 -9.18 -16.11 -13.84
CA ARG A 9 -8.60 -16.34 -12.52
C ARG A 9 -8.10 -17.77 -12.38
N GLU A 10 -8.91 -18.74 -12.78
CA GLU A 10 -8.54 -20.16 -12.72
C GLU A 10 -7.31 -20.46 -13.58
N GLU A 11 -7.24 -19.91 -14.79
CA GLU A 11 -6.09 -20.05 -15.67
C GLU A 11 -4.81 -19.43 -15.08
N VAL A 12 -4.90 -18.22 -14.54
CA VAL A 12 -3.75 -17.54 -13.90
C VAL A 12 -3.28 -18.31 -12.67
N LEU A 13 -4.20 -18.83 -11.86
CA LEU A 13 -3.84 -19.60 -10.65
C LEU A 13 -3.15 -20.94 -10.97
N ALA A 14 -3.37 -21.51 -12.17
CA ALA A 14 -2.70 -22.72 -12.62
C ALA A 14 -1.23 -22.51 -13.05
N LEU A 15 -0.80 -21.26 -13.27
CA LEU A 15 0.56 -20.95 -13.69
C LEU A 15 1.59 -21.14 -12.56
N PRO A 16 2.89 -21.30 -12.89
CA PRO A 16 3.97 -21.25 -11.90
C PRO A 16 4.01 -19.94 -11.11
N THR A 17 4.51 -20.00 -9.87
CA THR A 17 4.51 -18.86 -8.94
C THR A 17 5.11 -17.58 -9.53
N GLN A 18 6.19 -17.68 -10.30
CA GLN A 18 6.84 -16.51 -10.89
C GLN A 18 5.99 -15.82 -11.96
N GLU A 19 5.27 -16.60 -12.76
CA GLU A 19 4.36 -16.07 -13.79
C GLU A 19 3.12 -15.44 -13.15
N ARG A 20 2.58 -16.05 -12.09
CA ARG A 20 1.50 -15.44 -11.30
C ARG A 20 1.93 -14.10 -10.70
N ALA A 21 3.13 -14.03 -10.13
CA ALA A 21 3.66 -12.80 -9.55
C ALA A 21 3.80 -11.70 -10.61
N ARG A 22 4.32 -12.04 -11.81
CA ARG A 22 4.40 -11.11 -12.94
C ARG A 22 3.02 -10.57 -13.33
N ILE A 23 2.04 -11.44 -13.52
CA ILE A 23 0.67 -11.05 -13.91
C ILE A 23 0.03 -10.19 -12.81
N ALA A 24 0.22 -10.55 -11.54
CA ALA A 24 -0.28 -9.74 -10.42
C ALA A 24 0.33 -8.33 -10.43
N SER A 25 1.63 -8.19 -10.66
CA SER A 25 2.29 -6.88 -10.79
C SER A 25 1.75 -6.07 -11.97
N GLU A 26 1.55 -6.70 -13.13
CA GLU A 26 1.00 -6.04 -14.32
C GLU A 26 -0.45 -5.58 -14.11
N LEU A 27 -1.28 -6.41 -13.46
CA LEU A 27 -2.66 -6.04 -13.13
C LEU A 27 -2.69 -4.86 -12.14
N LEU A 28 -1.85 -4.87 -11.09
CA LEU A 28 -1.75 -3.75 -10.16
C LEU A 28 -1.31 -2.46 -10.87
N ALA A 29 -0.27 -2.53 -11.71
CA ALA A 29 0.19 -1.38 -12.49
C ALA A 29 -0.88 -0.84 -13.46
N SER A 30 -1.80 -1.71 -13.92
CA SER A 30 -2.90 -1.27 -14.79
C SER A 30 -3.93 -0.44 -14.03
N LEU A 31 -4.10 -0.68 -12.72
CA LEU A 31 -4.99 0.11 -11.87
C LEU A 31 -4.43 1.52 -11.65
N ASP A 32 -3.11 1.65 -11.58
CA ASP A 32 -2.45 2.97 -11.47
C ASP A 32 -2.63 3.84 -12.73
N SER A 33 -3.08 3.25 -13.84
CA SER A 33 -3.35 3.94 -15.10
C SER A 33 -4.80 4.41 -15.28
N GLU A 34 -5.73 3.94 -14.44
CA GLU A 34 -7.02 4.62 -14.29
C GLU A 34 -6.72 6.00 -13.73
N ILE A 35 -7.14 7.04 -14.46
CA ILE A 35 -6.84 8.44 -14.15
C ILE A 35 -7.35 8.74 -12.74
N VAL A 36 -6.46 8.65 -11.76
CA VAL A 36 -6.73 9.16 -10.43
C VAL A 36 -6.65 10.67 -10.54
N ASP A 37 -7.70 11.35 -10.08
CA ASP A 37 -7.70 12.81 -10.07
C ASP A 37 -6.63 13.28 -9.08
N GLU A 38 -5.49 13.73 -9.60
CA GLU A 38 -4.38 14.26 -8.79
C GLU A 38 -4.85 15.39 -7.87
N SER A 39 -5.85 16.18 -8.30
CA SER A 39 -6.41 17.24 -7.48
C SER A 39 -7.23 16.69 -6.31
N GLU A 40 -7.98 15.61 -6.51
CA GLU A 40 -8.69 14.91 -5.43
C GLU A 40 -7.70 14.29 -4.44
N ILE A 41 -6.60 13.69 -4.92
CA ILE A 41 -5.52 13.16 -4.08
C ILE A 41 -4.94 14.28 -3.21
N ASP A 42 -4.56 15.40 -3.82
CA ASP A 42 -3.95 16.54 -3.12
C ASP A 42 -4.91 17.13 -2.08
N GLU A 43 -6.19 17.26 -2.40
CA GLU A 43 -7.23 17.72 -1.47
C GLU A 43 -7.36 16.78 -0.26
N LEU A 44 -7.44 15.46 -0.50
CA LEU A 44 -7.56 14.45 0.56
C LEU A 44 -6.32 14.41 1.45
N TRP A 45 -5.12 14.48 0.88
CA TRP A 45 -3.87 14.52 1.66
C TRP A 45 -3.69 15.82 2.43
N SER A 46 -4.10 16.95 1.86
CA SER A 46 -4.09 18.24 2.55
C SER A 46 -5.00 18.21 3.77
N ALA A 47 -6.23 17.71 3.61
CA ALA A 47 -7.18 17.54 4.72
C ALA A 47 -6.64 16.60 5.81
N GLU A 48 -6.09 15.44 5.44
CA GLU A 48 -5.55 14.49 6.41
C GLU A 48 -4.32 15.03 7.15
N THR A 49 -3.44 15.75 6.46
CA THR A 49 -2.24 16.33 7.09
C THR A 49 -2.63 17.41 8.10
N GLN A 50 -3.58 18.28 7.76
CA GLN A 50 -4.12 19.27 8.69
C GLN A 50 -4.78 18.61 9.90
N ARG A 51 -5.57 17.55 9.68
CA ARG A 51 -6.19 16.78 10.77
C ARG A 51 -5.14 16.18 11.71
N ARG A 52 -4.07 15.58 11.17
CA ARG A 52 -2.98 15.01 11.98
C ARG A 52 -2.18 16.05 12.74
N ALA A 53 -1.90 17.21 12.13
CA ALA A 53 -1.26 18.32 12.83
C ALA A 53 -2.11 18.77 14.02
N ALA A 54 -3.42 18.98 13.81
CA ALA A 54 -4.33 19.34 14.89
C ALA A 54 -4.40 18.30 16.01
N MET A 55 -4.37 17.00 15.69
CA MET A 55 -4.31 15.94 16.70
C MET A 55 -3.00 15.96 17.50
N LEU A 56 -1.87 16.32 16.89
CA LEU A 56 -0.59 16.48 17.59
C LEU A 56 -0.65 17.67 18.54
N ASP A 57 -1.15 18.81 18.05
CA ASP A 57 -1.28 20.05 18.85
C ASP A 57 -2.25 19.87 20.03
N ALA A 58 -3.34 19.11 19.83
CA ALA A 58 -4.30 18.79 20.88
C ALA A 58 -3.82 17.71 21.88
N GLY A 59 -2.74 17.00 21.57
CA GLY A 59 -2.27 15.86 22.37
C GLY A 59 -3.09 14.58 22.21
N ASP A 60 -4.02 14.53 21.24
CA ASP A 60 -4.84 13.36 20.93
C ASP A 60 -4.05 12.27 20.21
N ALA A 61 -2.96 12.65 19.55
CA ALA A 61 -2.08 11.72 18.85
C ALA A 61 -1.19 10.95 19.84
N ARG A 62 -1.18 9.62 19.72
CA ARG A 62 -0.16 8.78 20.36
C ARG A 62 1.17 8.97 19.63
N THR A 63 2.11 9.64 20.29
CA THR A 63 3.46 9.83 19.79
C THR A 63 4.41 8.79 20.39
N ILE A 64 5.53 8.58 19.71
CA ILE A 64 6.66 7.79 20.21
C ILE A 64 7.91 8.64 20.09
N THR A 65 8.89 8.35 20.93
CA THR A 65 10.19 9.01 20.89
C THR A 65 11.00 8.55 19.67
N TRP A 66 12.02 9.33 19.32
CA TRP A 66 12.96 8.95 18.27
C TRP A 66 13.67 7.61 18.57
N GLY A 67 14.11 7.39 19.80
CA GLY A 67 14.78 6.14 20.19
C GLY A 67 13.87 4.91 20.07
N GLU A 68 12.57 5.06 20.37
CA GLU A 68 11.61 3.97 20.21
C GLU A 68 11.41 3.59 18.73
N ILE A 69 11.35 4.56 17.81
CA ILE A 69 11.20 4.23 16.38
C ILE A 69 12.49 3.65 15.79
N GLU A 70 13.67 4.12 16.23
CA GLU A 70 14.95 3.54 15.83
C GLU A 70 15.05 2.06 16.22
N GLN A 71 14.70 1.72 17.46
CA GLN A 71 14.71 0.35 17.93
C GLN A 71 13.76 -0.53 17.11
N ARG A 72 12.52 -0.07 16.85
CA ARG A 72 11.55 -0.81 16.03
C ARG A 72 12.08 -1.08 14.61
N PHE A 73 12.81 -0.14 14.02
CA PHE A 73 13.42 -0.36 12.71
C PHE A 73 14.58 -1.36 12.76
N ALA A 74 15.39 -1.33 13.82
CA ALA A 74 16.45 -2.32 14.02
C ALA A 74 15.86 -3.74 14.17
N ASP A 75 14.82 -3.89 14.99
CA ASP A 75 14.16 -5.17 15.23
C ASP A 75 13.54 -5.74 13.94
N ARG A 76 12.85 -4.91 13.14
CA ARG A 76 12.28 -5.33 11.85
C ARG A 76 13.34 -5.81 10.85
N ARG A 77 14.50 -5.16 10.81
CA ARG A 77 15.61 -5.59 9.94
C ARG A 77 16.15 -6.95 10.38
N ALA A 78 16.41 -7.11 11.67
CA ALA A 78 16.86 -8.38 12.23
C ALA A 78 15.89 -9.54 11.94
N GLN A 79 14.57 -9.29 11.96
CA GLN A 79 13.55 -10.30 11.64
C GLN A 79 13.49 -10.69 10.16
N ARG A 80 13.84 -9.78 9.24
CA ARG A 80 13.85 -10.07 7.80
C ARG A 80 15.06 -10.90 7.39
N ASP A 81 16.17 -10.74 8.11
CA ASP A 81 17.45 -11.37 7.81
C ASP A 81 17.66 -12.70 8.57
N ALA A 82 16.66 -13.12 9.38
CA ALA A 82 16.62 -14.38 10.15
C ALA A 82 15.79 -15.45 9.42
#